data_AF-A0A7V9JD76-F1
#
_entry.id   AF-A0A7V9JD76-F1
#
_cell.length_a   1.000
_cell.length_b   1.000
_cell.length_c   1.000
_cell.angle_alpha   90.00
_cell.angle_beta   90.00
_cell.angle_gamma   90.00
#
_symmetry.space_group_name_H-M   'P 1'
#
loop_
_entity.id
_entity.type
_entity.pdbx_description
1 polymer ?
#
loop_
_entity_poly.entity_id
_entity_poly.type
_entity_poly.pdbx_seq_one_letter_code
_entity_poly.pdbx_strand_id
1 'polypeptide(L)'
;MNPGQGIICYDVSAMSIGEVTGVHIHEAPAGVNGPVVVGLTFGSGCVTVDRDLAKDILKNPSDYYINVHTAEFPAGAIRGQLNK
;
A
#
# COMPACT_ATOMS: atom_id res chain seq x y z
N MET A 1 3.08 -6.50 -10.99
CA MET A 1 4.30 -5.73 -10.65
C MET A 1 5.45 -6.19 -11.54
N ASN A 2 6.37 -5.31 -11.95
CA ASN A 2 7.50 -5.66 -12.81
C ASN A 2 8.80 -5.68 -11.95
N PRO A 3 9.15 -6.82 -11.32
CA PRO A 3 10.17 -6.91 -10.25
C PRO A 3 11.61 -6.60 -10.68
N GLY A 4 11.84 -6.33 -11.97
CA GLY A 4 13.16 -5.98 -12.49
C GLY A 4 13.59 -4.53 -12.26
N GLN A 5 12.64 -3.60 -12.04
CA GLN A 5 12.90 -2.16 -12.23
C GLN A 5 12.79 -1.28 -10.98
N GLY A 6 12.46 -1.82 -9.80
CA GLY A 6 12.22 -0.97 -8.61
C GLY A 6 11.00 -0.07 -8.82
N ILE A 7 9.93 -0.63 -9.42
CA ILE A 7 8.69 0.08 -9.69
C ILE A 7 7.52 -0.78 -9.19
N ILE A 8 6.61 -0.16 -8.45
CA ILE A 8 5.33 -0.72 -8.04
C ILE A 8 4.25 0.02 -8.79
N CYS A 9 3.51 -0.69 -9.64
CA CYS A 9 2.29 -0.17 -10.26
C CYS A 9 1.08 -0.72 -9.52
N TYR A 10 0.11 0.15 -9.26
CA TYR A 10 -1.03 -0.11 -8.40
C TYR A 10 -2.31 0.49 -8.99
N ASP A 11 -3.43 -0.06 -8.53
CA ASP A 11 -4.77 0.50 -8.70
C ASP A 11 -5.46 0.40 -7.34
N VAL A 12 -5.83 1.56 -6.79
CA VAL A 12 -6.48 1.68 -5.48
C VAL A 12 -7.83 2.32 -5.72
N SER A 13 -8.87 1.53 -5.49
CA SER A 13 -10.25 1.97 -5.53
C SER A 13 -10.94 1.71 -4.19
N ALA A 14 -11.77 2.66 -3.78
CA ALA A 14 -12.59 2.57 -2.59
C ALA A 14 -13.85 3.42 -2.80
N MET A 15 -14.95 3.00 -2.18
CA MET A 15 -16.23 3.70 -2.28
C MET A 15 -16.77 3.94 -0.87
N SER A 16 -17.55 5.02 -0.71
CA SER A 16 -18.25 5.34 0.53
C SER A 16 -17.36 5.52 1.76
N ILE A 17 -16.14 6.07 1.60
CA ILE A 17 -15.18 6.27 2.70
C ILE A 17 -14.91 7.75 3.06
N GLY A 18 -15.52 8.69 2.34
CA GLY A 18 -15.24 10.13 2.51
C GLY A 18 -14.00 10.58 1.71
N GLU A 19 -13.47 11.75 2.06
CA GLU A 19 -12.30 12.35 1.40
C GLU A 19 -11.02 11.59 1.75
N VAL A 20 -10.34 11.03 0.75
CA VAL A 20 -9.07 10.33 0.91
C VAL A 20 -7.94 11.34 1.09
N THR A 21 -7.23 11.23 2.21
CA THR A 21 -6.13 12.12 2.58
C THR A 21 -4.75 11.48 2.39
N GLY A 22 -4.69 10.15 2.23
CA GLY A 22 -3.43 9.45 1.98
C GLY A 22 -3.62 7.96 1.72
N VAL A 23 -2.65 7.37 1.04
CA VAL A 23 -2.61 5.92 0.76
C VAL A 23 -1.18 5.44 0.94
N HIS A 24 -0.99 4.38 1.71
CA HIS A 24 0.34 3.87 2.06
C HIS A 24 0.40 2.35 1.98
N ILE A 25 1.55 1.80 1.59
CA ILE A 25 1.92 0.41 1.87
C ILE A 25 2.70 0.40 3.17
N HIS A 26 2.31 -0.49 4.08
CA HIS A 26 2.97 -0.74 5.34
C HIS A 26 3.53 -2.16 5.40
N GLU A 27 4.57 -2.36 6.19
CA GLU A 27 5.21 -3.67 6.42
C GLU A 27 4.81 -4.23 7.79
N ALA A 28 3.80 -5.11 7.80
CA ALA A 28 3.49 -5.98 8.92
C ALA A 28 2.49 -7.08 8.49
N PRO A 29 2.50 -8.24 9.16
CA PRO A 29 1.49 -9.25 8.97
C PRO A 29 0.09 -8.77 9.40
N ALA A 30 -0.94 -9.52 9.01
CA ALA A 30 -2.33 -9.23 9.36
C ALA A 30 -2.53 -9.07 10.87
N GLY A 31 -3.26 -8.03 11.27
CA GLY A 31 -3.56 -7.73 12.68
C GLY A 31 -2.47 -6.95 13.43
N VAL A 32 -1.30 -6.71 12.82
CA VAL A 32 -0.21 -5.94 13.42
C VAL A 32 0.00 -4.64 12.63
N ASN A 33 0.29 -3.53 13.33
CA ASN A 33 0.60 -2.25 12.69
C ASN A 33 2.10 -2.19 12.37
N GLY A 34 2.42 -1.71 11.16
CA GLY A 34 3.78 -1.63 10.65
C GLY A 34 4.18 -0.22 10.21
N PRO A 35 5.48 0.04 9.99
CA PRO A 35 5.93 1.30 9.40
C PRO A 35 5.43 1.46 7.96
N VAL A 36 5.31 2.70 7.50
CA VAL A 36 5.08 3.02 6.08
C VAL A 36 6.36 2.73 5.31
N VAL A 37 6.24 1.95 4.23
CA VAL A 37 7.35 1.62 3.32
C VAL A 37 7.17 2.23 1.92
N VAL A 38 5.93 2.53 1.50
CA VAL A 38 5.65 3.19 0.21
C VAL A 38 4.50 4.17 0.36
N GLY A 39 4.69 5.41 -0.11
CA GLY A 39 3.61 6.38 -0.29
C GLY A 39 2.99 6.29 -1.67
N LEU A 40 1.66 6.28 -1.74
CA LEU A 40 0.87 6.16 -2.96
C LEU A 40 -0.10 7.34 -3.09
N THR A 41 -0.60 7.54 -4.30
CA THR A 41 -1.77 8.40 -4.55
C THR A 41 -3.01 7.54 -4.68
N PHE A 42 -4.18 8.07 -4.35
CA PHE A 42 -5.44 7.37 -4.59
C PHE A 42 -5.71 7.22 -6.10
N GLY A 43 -6.34 6.13 -6.52
CA GLY A 43 -6.49 5.77 -7.93
C GLY A 43 -5.35 4.86 -8.42
N SER A 44 -4.99 4.99 -9.69
CA SER A 44 -3.95 4.17 -10.32
C SER A 44 -2.69 4.95 -10.62
N GLY A 45 -1.55 4.25 -10.59
CA GLY A 45 -0.26 4.85 -10.86
C GLY A 45 0.89 3.87 -10.72
N CYS A 46 2.10 4.37 -10.92
CA CYS A 46 3.33 3.65 -10.64
C CYS A 46 4.24 4.54 -9.79
N VAL A 47 4.92 3.93 -8.83
CA VAL A 47 5.89 4.61 -7.95
C VAL A 47 7.23 3.88 -8.03
N THR A 48 8.31 4.66 -8.12
CA THR A 48 9.68 4.14 -8.03
C THR A 48 10.02 3.91 -6.56
N VAL A 49 10.55 2.73 -6.26
CA VAL A 49 10.94 2.29 -4.92
C VAL A 49 12.29 1.60 -4.99
N ASP A 50 12.86 1.30 -3.83
CA ASP A 50 14.03 0.43 -3.78
C ASP A 50 13.73 -0.93 -4.44
N ARG A 51 14.70 -1.43 -5.21
CA ARG A 51 14.52 -2.65 -5.98
C ARG A 51 14.32 -3.87 -5.07
N ASP A 52 15.00 -3.93 -3.94
CA ASP A 52 14.89 -5.05 -3.02
C ASP A 52 13.57 -4.98 -2.26
N LEU A 53 13.06 -3.79 -1.93
CA LEU A 53 11.69 -3.63 -1.42
C LEU A 53 10.64 -4.12 -2.43
N ALA A 54 10.74 -3.73 -3.71
CA ALA A 54 9.81 -4.20 -4.74
C ALA A 54 9.82 -5.73 -4.91
N LYS A 55 11.00 -6.35 -4.81
CA LYS A 55 11.13 -7.81 -4.83
C LYS A 55 10.53 -8.45 -3.59
N ASP A 56 10.73 -7.87 -2.42
CA ASP A 56 10.27 -8.44 -1.17
C ASP A 56 8.75 -8.41 -1.06
N ILE A 57 8.12 -7.29 -1.43
CA ILE A 57 6.65 -7.18 -1.52
C ILE A 57 6.08 -8.23 -2.49
N LEU A 58 6.75 -8.49 -3.62
CA LEU A 58 6.30 -9.53 -4.55
C LEU A 58 6.47 -10.95 -3.99
N LYS A 59 7.54 -11.19 -3.24
CA LYS A 59 7.88 -12.50 -2.70
C LYS A 59 7.02 -12.85 -1.49
N ASN A 60 6.80 -11.88 -0.62
CA ASN A 60 6.16 -11.98 0.69
C ASN A 60 4.97 -11.01 0.83
N PRO A 61 3.98 -11.00 -0.08
CA PRO A 61 2.92 -9.99 -0.05
C PRO A 61 2.09 -10.02 1.23
N SER A 62 1.95 -11.19 1.87
CA SER A 62 1.23 -11.33 3.14
C SER A 62 1.87 -10.55 4.30
N ASP A 63 3.10 -10.09 4.17
CA ASP A 63 3.81 -9.28 5.17
C ASP A 63 3.58 -7.77 4.96
N TYR A 64 2.80 -7.40 3.94
CA TYR A 64 2.49 -6.01 3.61
C TYR A 64 0.99 -5.77 3.51
N TYR A 65 0.57 -4.54 3.83
CA TYR A 65 -0.82 -4.11 3.66
C TYR A 65 -0.89 -2.70 3.10
N ILE A 66 -1.97 -2.45 2.35
CA ILE A 66 -2.36 -1.10 1.98
C ILE A 66 -3.25 -0.50 3.06
N ASN A 67 -3.02 0.76 3.38
CA ASN A 67 -3.86 1.55 4.26
C ASN A 67 -4.32 2.81 3.53
N VAL A 68 -5.62 3.09 3.57
CA VAL A 68 -6.23 4.31 3.02
C VAL A 68 -6.69 5.15 4.19
N HIS A 69 -6.26 6.41 4.24
CA HIS A 69 -6.60 7.38 5.26
C HIS A 69 -7.66 8.33 4.73
N THR A 70 -8.54 8.78 5.61
CA THR A 70 -9.52 9.83 5.30
C THR A 70 -9.51 10.89 6.39
N ALA A 71 -10.16 12.03 6.16
CA ALA A 71 -10.24 13.09 7.17
C ALA A 71 -10.90 12.61 8.48
N GLU A 72 -11.90 11.74 8.37
CA GLU A 72 -12.59 11.14 9.53
C GLU A 72 -11.75 10.05 10.21
N PHE A 73 -10.97 9.29 9.44
CA PHE A 73 -10.12 8.20 9.92
C PHE A 73 -8.65 8.46 9.58
N PRO A 74 -7.98 9.39 10.29
CA PRO A 74 -6.59 9.75 10.01
C PRO A 74 -5.61 8.61 10.31
N ALA A 75 -5.98 7.67 11.19
CA ALA A 75 -5.21 6.45 11.45
C ALA A 75 -5.45 5.33 10.41
N GLY A 76 -6.34 5.56 9.44
CA GLY A 76 -6.69 4.61 8.40
C GLY A 76 -8.17 4.21 8.44
N ALA A 77 -8.89 4.47 7.34
CA ALA A 77 -10.28 4.06 7.12
C ALA A 77 -10.37 2.60 6.63
N ILE A 78 -9.42 2.18 5.78
CA ILE A 78 -9.40 0.84 5.17
C ILE A 78 -8.01 0.24 5.32
N ARG A 79 -7.96 -1.04 5.70
CA ARG A 79 -6.78 -1.90 5.61
C ARG A 79 -7.03 -3.06 4.66
N GLY A 80 -6.13 -3.30 3.71
CA GLY A 80 -6.13 -4.49 2.85
C GLY A 80 -4.76 -5.17 2.87
N GLN A 81 -4.68 -6.41 3.35
CA GLN A 81 -3.45 -7.19 3.29
C GLN A 81 -3.16 -7.57 1.83
N LEU A 82 -1.91 -7.44 1.39
CA LEU A 82 -1.54 -7.85 0.03
C LEU A 82 -1.51 -9.37 -0.09
N ASN A 83 -1.82 -9.85 -1.28
CA ASN A 83 -1.80 -11.26 -1.65
C ASN A 83 -1.31 -11.40 -3.10
N LYS A 84 -1.09 -12.64 -3.56
CA LYS A 84 -0.67 -12.95 -4.93
C LYS A 84 -1.84 -12.99 -5.90
#